data_AF-A0A524PAM1-F1
#
_entry.id   AF-A0A524PAM1-F1
#
_cell.length_a   1.000
_cell.length_b   1.000
_cell.length_c   1.000
_cell.angle_alpha   90.00
_cell.angle_beta   90.00
_cell.angle_gamma   90.00
#
_symmetry.space_group_name_H-M   'P 1'
#
loop_
_entity.id
_entity.type
_entity.pdbx_description
1 polymer ?
#
loop_
_entity_poly.entity_id
_entity_poly.type
_entity_poly.pdbx_seq_one_letter_code
_entity_poly.pdbx_strand_id
1 'polypeptide(L)'
;MSMQALNQLVARSIIDPSLLKNYSAGRIDDVMAELQFKPELRKHLAGLEAGSFAEFTMLAYRVVKATEEPARRIELPSPMDGLLDDQERSDREQVA
;
A
#
# COMPACT_ATOMS: atom_id res chain seq x y z
N MET A 1 4.86 -4.72 -11.84
CA MET A 1 3.58 -5.25 -12.32
C MET A 1 2.84 -5.92 -11.16
N SER A 2 2.54 -5.15 -10.10
CA SER A 2 1.86 -5.69 -8.92
C SER A 2 0.35 -5.43 -9.00
N MET A 3 -0.04 -4.32 -9.61
CA MET A 3 -1.45 -3.97 -9.84
C MET A 3 -2.15 -4.89 -10.83
N GLN A 4 -1.46 -5.35 -11.87
CA GLN A 4 -2.02 -6.32 -12.82
C GLN A 4 -2.34 -7.67 -12.16
N ALA A 5 -1.45 -8.16 -11.28
CA ALA A 5 -1.69 -9.39 -10.52
C ALA A 5 -2.87 -9.25 -9.56
N LEU A 6 -3.03 -8.08 -8.93
CA LEU A 6 -4.20 -7.79 -8.09
C LEU A 6 -5.50 -7.77 -8.90
N ASN A 7 -5.50 -7.13 -10.07
CA ASN A 7 -6.68 -7.12 -10.94
C ASN A 7 -7.06 -8.53 -11.39
N GLN A 8 -6.09 -9.38 -11.70
CA GLN A 8 -6.32 -10.80 -12.03
C GLN A 8 -6.90 -11.56 -10.84
N LEU A 9 -6.40 -11.32 -9.62
CA LEU A 9 -6.93 -11.95 -8.41
C LEU A 9 -8.41 -11.61 -8.20
N VAL A 10 -8.75 -10.32 -8.28
CA VAL A 10 -10.13 -9.82 -8.13
C VAL A 10 -11.02 -10.39 -9.23
N ALA A 11 -10.58 -10.33 -10.49
CA ALA A 11 -11.36 -10.89 -11.61
C ALA A 11 -11.60 -12.39 -11.46
N ARG A 12 -10.58 -13.16 -11.06
CA ARG A 12 -10.71 -14.61 -10.83
C ARG A 12 -11.63 -14.92 -9.66
N SER A 13 -11.64 -14.10 -8.61
CA SER A 13 -12.56 -14.29 -7.47
C SER A 13 -14.04 -14.19 -7.84
N ILE A 14 -14.38 -13.49 -8.93
CA ILE A 14 -15.75 -13.33 -9.42
C ILE A 14 -16.19 -14.59 -10.20
N ILE A 15 -15.25 -15.24 -10.89
CA ILE A 15 -15.52 -16.36 -11.81
C ILE A 15 -15.32 -17.71 -11.12
N ASP A 16 -14.35 -17.81 -10.22
CA ASP A 16 -13.89 -19.04 -9.58
C ASP A 16 -14.20 -19.03 -8.07
N PRO A 17 -15.31 -19.64 -7.64
CA PRO A 17 -15.68 -19.71 -6.22
C PRO A 17 -14.74 -20.59 -5.39
N SER A 18 -13.89 -21.41 -6.01
CA SER A 18 -12.88 -22.18 -5.28
C SER A 18 -11.83 -21.28 -4.62
N LEU A 19 -11.59 -20.10 -5.21
CA LEU A 19 -10.69 -19.09 -4.68
C LEU A 19 -11.16 -18.59 -3.31
N LEU A 20 -12.45 -18.27 -3.19
CA LEU A 20 -13.04 -17.83 -1.92
C LEU A 20 -13.00 -18.93 -0.87
N LYS A 21 -13.20 -20.20 -1.27
CA LYS A 21 -13.09 -21.37 -0.38
C LYS A 21 -11.65 -21.60 0.09
N ASN A 22 -10.67 -21.38 -0.79
CA ASN A 22 -9.26 -21.50 -0.43
C ASN A 22 -8.84 -20.36 0.50
N TYR A 23 -9.30 -19.14 0.24
CA TYR A 23 -9.10 -18.00 1.13
C TYR A 23 -9.68 -18.27 2.53
N SER A 24 -10.94 -18.71 2.63
CA SER A 24 -11.56 -19.00 3.92
C SER A 24 -10.94 -20.19 4.66
N ALA A 25 -10.25 -21.08 3.94
CA ALA A 25 -9.45 -22.16 4.51
C ALA A 25 -8.02 -21.73 4.88
N GLY A 26 -7.67 -20.45 4.77
CA GLY A 26 -6.33 -19.92 5.07
C GLY A 26 -5.26 -20.26 4.02
N ARG A 27 -5.66 -20.73 2.83
CA ARG A 27 -4.76 -21.13 1.73
C ARG A 27 -4.61 -20.05 0.66
N ILE A 28 -4.55 -18.79 1.09
CA ILE A 28 -4.40 -17.66 0.17
C ILE A 28 -3.02 -17.64 -0.50
N ASP A 29 -2.00 -18.20 0.17
CA ASP A 29 -0.65 -18.30 -0.39
C ASP A 29 -0.60 -19.16 -1.66
N ASP A 30 -1.36 -20.27 -1.70
CA ASP A 30 -1.47 -21.13 -2.90
C ASP A 30 -2.07 -20.34 -4.08
N VAL A 31 -3.10 -19.55 -3.80
CA VAL A 31 -3.76 -18.70 -4.80
C VAL A 31 -2.84 -17.57 -5.27
N MET A 32 -2.08 -16.97 -4.36
CA MET A 32 -1.14 -15.89 -4.69
C MET A 32 0.12 -16.40 -5.40
N ALA A 33 0.52 -17.66 -5.19
CA ALA A 33 1.67 -18.27 -5.84
C ALA A 33 1.46 -18.42 -7.36
N GLU A 34 0.22 -18.64 -7.79
CA GLU A 34 -0.16 -18.67 -9.21
C GLU A 34 -0.11 -17.29 -9.89
N LEU A 35 -0.02 -16.21 -9.11
CA LEU A 35 -0.05 -14.83 -9.58
C LEU A 35 1.36 -14.21 -9.54
N GLN A 36 1.64 -13.33 -10.50
CA GLN A 36 2.96 -12.70 -10.67
C GLN A 36 3.20 -11.53 -9.71
N PHE A 37 2.88 -11.70 -8.42
CA PHE A 37 3.26 -10.72 -7.39
C PHE A 37 4.78 -10.76 -7.14
N LYS A 38 5.37 -9.58 -6.88
CA LYS A 38 6.76 -9.49 -6.38
C LYS A 38 6.90 -10.24 -5.04
N PRO A 39 8.03 -10.95 -4.79
CA PRO A 39 8.21 -11.75 -3.58
C PRO A 39 8.01 -10.97 -2.27
N GLU A 40 8.47 -9.72 -2.23
CA GLU A 40 8.37 -8.84 -1.06
C GLU A 40 6.91 -8.47 -0.78
N LEU A 41 6.13 -8.26 -1.85
CA LEU A 41 4.72 -7.92 -1.75
C LEU A 41 3.89 -9.12 -1.29
N ARG A 42 4.22 -10.34 -1.72
CA ARG A 42 3.52 -11.56 -1.27
C ARG A 42 3.59 -11.72 0.25
N LYS A 43 4.75 -11.45 0.86
CA LYS A 43 4.90 -11.49 2.32
C LYS A 43 3.98 -10.50 3.02
N HIS A 44 3.88 -9.28 2.49
CA HIS A 44 2.98 -8.26 3.05
C HIS A 44 1.51 -8.64 2.86
N LEU A 45 1.14 -9.18 1.70
CA LEU A 45 -0.23 -9.61 1.41
C LEU A 45 -0.65 -10.82 2.24
N ALA A 46 0.25 -11.78 2.46
CA ALA A 46 -0.01 -12.96 3.31
C ALA A 46 -0.24 -12.59 4.79
N GLY A 47 0.37 -11.50 5.26
CA GLY A 47 0.19 -10.98 6.61
C GLY A 47 -1.03 -10.09 6.81
N LEU A 48 -1.88 -9.89 5.79
CA LEU A 48 -3.08 -9.08 5.94
C LEU A 48 -4.17 -9.82 6.72
N GLU A 49 -4.56 -9.26 7.86
CA GLU A 49 -5.73 -9.70 8.60
C GLU A 49 -6.99 -9.04 8.02
N ALA A 50 -7.91 -9.86 7.50
CA ALA A 50 -9.18 -9.39 6.96
C ALA A 50 -10.29 -10.40 7.28
N GLY A 51 -11.44 -9.91 7.74
CA GLY A 51 -12.61 -10.73 8.08
C GLY A 51 -13.40 -11.22 6.86
N SER A 52 -13.10 -10.69 5.67
CA SER A 52 -13.70 -11.13 4.41
C SER A 52 -12.75 -10.97 3.23
N PHE A 53 -13.03 -11.67 2.12
CA PHE A 53 -12.25 -11.52 0.89
C PHE A 53 -12.38 -10.10 0.27
N ALA A 54 -13.55 -9.47 0.41
CA ALA A 54 -13.75 -8.10 -0.06
C ALA A 54 -12.87 -7.10 0.73
N GLU A 55 -12.78 -7.27 2.05
CA GLU A 55 -11.86 -6.49 2.87
C GLU A 55 -10.40 -6.75 2.51
N PHE A 56 -10.03 -8.02 2.32
CA PHE A 56 -8.69 -8.40 1.87
C PHE A 56 -8.31 -7.70 0.57
N THR A 57 -9.18 -7.70 -0.44
CA THR A 57 -8.87 -7.06 -1.74
C THR A 57 -8.70 -5.54 -1.62
N MET A 58 -9.46 -4.87 -0.75
CA MET A 58 -9.26 -3.45 -0.44
C MET A 58 -7.93 -3.19 0.26
N LEU A 59 -7.55 -4.01 1.25
CA LEU A 59 -6.25 -3.87 1.93
C LEU A 59 -5.09 -4.16 0.97
N ALA A 60 -5.20 -5.22 0.17
CA ALA A 60 -4.23 -5.58 -0.85
C ALA A 60 -4.05 -4.45 -1.87
N TYR A 61 -5.14 -3.79 -2.30
CA TYR A 61 -5.07 -2.62 -3.17
C TYR A 61 -4.25 -1.48 -2.56
N ARG A 62 -4.48 -1.15 -1.28
CA ARG A 62 -3.71 -0.09 -0.61
C ARG A 62 -2.23 -0.41 -0.54
N VAL A 63 -1.87 -1.65 -0.21
CA VAL A 63 -0.47 -2.11 -0.15
C VAL A 63 0.18 -2.04 -1.53
N VAL A 64 -0.47 -2.59 -2.55
CA VAL A 64 0.03 -2.57 -3.93
C VAL A 64 0.21 -1.13 -4.41
N LYS A 65 -0.78 -0.27 -4.21
CA LYS A 65 -0.72 1.14 -4.62
C LYS A 65 0.40 1.89 -3.92
N ALA A 66 0.57 1.71 -2.61
CA ALA A 66 1.65 2.33 -1.85
C ALA A 66 3.05 1.87 -2.30
N THR A 67 3.18 0.66 -2.84
CA THR A 67 4.45 0.18 -3.41
C THR A 67 4.71 0.62 -4.85
N GLU A 68 3.68 1.06 -5.59
CA GLU A 68 3.82 1.54 -6.97
C GLU A 68 3.93 3.06 -7.04
N GLU A 69 3.30 3.80 -6.13
CA GLU A 69 3.55 5.24 -5.99
C GLU A 69 4.91 5.45 -5.33
N PRO A 70 5.89 6.11 -5.98
CA PRO A 70 7.09 6.54 -5.27
C PRO A 70 6.62 7.43 -4.13
N ALA A 71 7.05 7.12 -2.90
CA ALA A 71 6.84 7.98 -1.75
C ALA A 71 7.41 9.36 -2.10
N ARG A 72 6.54 10.26 -2.57
CA ARG A 72 6.89 11.66 -2.71
C ARG A 72 7.25 12.06 -1.29
N ARG A 73 8.54 12.30 -1.05
CA ARG A 73 8.97 13.01 0.16
C ARG A 73 8.28 14.36 0.07
N ILE A 74 7.14 14.46 0.75
CA ILE A 74 6.54 15.75 1.02
C ILE A 74 7.51 16.35 2.03
N GLU A 75 8.34 17.27 1.56
CA GLU A 75 9.04 18.18 2.45
C GLU A 75 7.97 19.06 3.08
N LEU A 76 7.44 18.59 4.21
CA LEU A 76 6.58 19.41 5.03
C LEU A 76 7.44 20.57 5.55
N PRO A 77 6.99 21.82 5.40
CA PRO A 77 7.70 22.94 6.01
C PRO A 77 7.84 22.69 7.51
N SER A 78 8.95 23.15 8.07
CA SER A 78 9.23 22.93 9.48
C SER A 78 8.12 23.58 10.31
N PRO A 79 7.59 22.95 11.36
CA PRO A 79 6.64 23.60 12.27
C PRO A 79 7.16 24.93 12.85
N MET A 80 8.49 25.09 12.90
CA MET A 80 9.16 26.33 13.30
C MET A 80 8.88 27.49 12.33
N ASP A 81 8.62 27.20 11.05
CA ASP A 81 8.34 28.22 10.04
C ASP A 81 7.02 28.97 10.28
N GLY A 82 6.12 28.41 11.10
CA GLY A 82 4.88 29.07 11.53
C GLY A 82 4.93 29.69 12.93
N LEU A 83 6.05 29.54 13.65
CA LEU A 83 6.23 30.04 15.01
C LEU A 83 7.17 31.26 15.09
N LEU A 84 7.94 31.53 14.04
CA LEU A 84 8.81 32.71 13.97
C LEU A 84 7.99 33.89 13.44
N ASP A 85 7.84 34.93 14.26
CA ASP A 85 7.30 36.21 13.82
C ASP A 85 8.23 36.81 12.74
N ASP A 86 7.67 37.48 11.73
CA ASP A 86 8.40 38.00 10.56
C ASP A 86 9.60 38.90 10.92
N GLN A 87 9.66 39.44 12.14
CA GLN A 87 10.83 40.18 12.64
C GLN A 87 12.07 39.31 12.88
N GLU A 88 11.94 38.07 13.34
CA GLU A 88 13.10 37.20 13.64
C GLU A 88 13.72 36.57 12.38
N ARG A 89 12.98 36.50 11.27
CA ARG A 89 13.52 36.04 9.98
C ARG A 89 14.50 37.04 9.36
N SER A 90 14.25 38.34 9.52
CA SER A 90 15.10 39.41 8.97
C SER A 90 16.50 39.46 9.61
N ASP A 91 16.63 39.07 10.88
CA ASP A 91 17.91 39.10 11.59
C ASP A 91 18.85 37.94 11.22
N ARG A 92 18.30 36.84 10.68
CA ARG A 92 19.10 35.69 10.22
C ARG A 92 19.58 35.81 8.78
N GLU A 93 18.91 36.59 7.93
CA GLU A 93 19.35 36.81 6.54
C GLU A 93 20.48 37.84 6.41
N GLN A 94 20.75 38.64 7.44
CA GLN A 94 21.83 39.65 7.41
C GLN A 94 23.19 39.18 7.96
N VAL A 95 23.33 37.89 8.27
CA VAL A 95 24.61 37.31 8.73
C VAL A 95 25.04 36.18 7.78
N ALA A 96 25.30 36.55 6.52
CA ALA A 96 25.94 35.71 5.51
C ALA A 96 27.05 36.49 4.78
#